data_AF-A0A208XYW8-F1
#
_entry.id   AF-A0A208XYW8-F1
#
_cell.length_a   1.000
_cell.length_b   1.000
_cell.length_c   1.000
_cell.angle_alpha   90.00
_cell.angle_beta   90.00
_cell.angle_gamma   90.00
#
_symmetry.space_group_name_H-M   'P 1'
#
loop_
_entity.id
_entity.type
_entity.pdbx_description
1 polymer ?
#
loop_
_entity_poly.entity_id
_entity_poly.type
_entity_poly.pdbx_seq_one_letter_code
_entity_poly.pdbx_strand_id
1 'polypeptide(L)'
;MTFNMRNIALAIVLSGLSQALAAQDLLASPAETYLGSVNEAAKSQSIGDLDIATRALIENQRVSTQAKFDTLWKAYQMYRTVPTLAAYTVSAIGFLKPVDQLQALKDEFTRKDTPSKNRVQLVQAIAGIYRAPSAGPALTDADQIRNSDVLLFLQHAAADQDSDVARAAVLAYSRAVPGPRAAALIHQANQRGALGAEHFMRESIIQIPALPAADQDATIDSILVLGGLRANGPEAVTLTRLLGAYLKSEKFTESIGAGSRQKLDAFLLAQEPGRTPGWASGGFPYVDYNNWLEARGRLAGVSDSAMPDFMLGQLLGSSSGGEQVAAVMAAQFGPTIASKATEPQRKQLLQRLSNTGQVSLLPGVGQHDLHARAVQMLAR
;
A
#
# COMPACT_ATOMS: atom_id res chain seq x y z
N MET A 1 -72.00 -27.72 -14.49
CA MET A 1 -70.57 -27.38 -14.66
C MET A 1 -69.73 -28.45 -14.00
N THR A 2 -69.33 -29.47 -14.75
CA THR A 2 -68.42 -30.53 -14.28
C THR A 2 -66.99 -30.01 -14.39
N PHE A 3 -66.40 -29.63 -13.25
CA PHE A 3 -64.99 -29.24 -13.18
C PHE A 3 -64.10 -30.44 -13.54
N ASN A 4 -63.28 -30.26 -14.57
CA ASN A 4 -62.43 -31.30 -15.15
C ASN A 4 -61.25 -31.61 -14.20
N MET A 5 -61.41 -32.62 -13.33
CA MET A 5 -60.43 -33.03 -12.32
C MET A 5 -59.04 -33.35 -12.88
N ARG A 6 -58.92 -33.64 -14.19
CA ARG A 6 -57.61 -33.85 -14.85
C ARG A 6 -56.71 -32.61 -14.83
N ASN A 7 -57.28 -31.40 -14.94
CA ASN A 7 -56.48 -30.16 -14.93
C ASN A 7 -56.01 -29.80 -13.51
N ILE A 8 -56.77 -30.17 -12.47
CA ILE A 8 -56.40 -29.95 -11.07
C ILE A 8 -55.30 -30.93 -10.66
N ALA A 9 -55.39 -32.21 -11.07
CA ALA A 9 -54.34 -33.20 -10.82
C ALA A 9 -53.02 -32.83 -11.53
N LEU A 10 -53.07 -32.31 -12.76
CA LEU A 10 -51.88 -31.86 -13.49
C LEU A 10 -51.24 -30.62 -12.83
N ALA A 11 -52.05 -29.67 -12.35
CA ALA A 11 -51.57 -28.49 -11.64
C ALA A 11 -50.94 -28.84 -10.28
N ILE A 12 -51.49 -29.83 -9.56
CA ILE A 12 -50.91 -30.31 -8.29
C ILE A 12 -49.58 -31.03 -8.53
N VAL A 13 -49.49 -31.88 -9.55
CA VAL A 13 -48.23 -32.56 -9.92
C VAL A 13 -47.17 -31.56 -10.39
N LEU A 14 -47.54 -30.56 -11.19
CA LEU A 14 -46.62 -29.49 -11.62
C LEU A 14 -46.20 -28.57 -10.46
N SER A 15 -47.10 -28.28 -9.51
CA SER A 15 -46.76 -27.52 -8.30
C SER A 15 -45.85 -28.32 -7.35
N GLY A 16 -46.08 -29.63 -7.22
CA GLY A 16 -45.24 -30.54 -6.42
C GLY A 16 -43.85 -30.75 -7.03
N LEU A 17 -43.74 -30.83 -8.36
CA LEU A 17 -42.47 -30.85 -9.07
C LEU A 17 -41.72 -29.52 -8.96
N SER A 18 -42.42 -28.37 -9.01
CA SER A 18 -41.80 -27.06 -8.81
C SER A 18 -41.32 -26.85 -7.36
N GLN A 19 -42.03 -27.39 -6.36
CA GLN A 19 -41.60 -27.37 -4.96
C GLN A 19 -40.49 -28.40 -4.68
N ALA A 20 -40.46 -29.54 -5.38
CA ALA A 20 -39.38 -30.51 -5.28
C ALA A 20 -38.09 -30.01 -5.97
N LEU A 21 -38.20 -29.29 -7.09
CA LEU A 21 -37.08 -28.61 -7.74
C LEU A 21 -36.59 -27.39 -6.93
N ALA A 22 -37.49 -26.59 -6.38
CA ALA A 22 -37.12 -25.50 -5.46
C ALA A 22 -36.55 -26.03 -4.12
N ALA A 23 -37.00 -27.20 -3.65
CA ALA A 23 -36.43 -27.88 -2.50
C ALA A 23 -35.05 -28.50 -2.81
N GLN A 24 -34.80 -28.93 -4.06
CA GLN A 24 -33.46 -29.37 -4.48
C GLN A 24 -32.44 -28.22 -4.49
N ASP A 25 -32.83 -27.02 -4.93
CA ASP A 25 -32.00 -25.81 -4.81
C ASP A 25 -31.78 -25.35 -3.36
N LEU A 26 -32.69 -25.73 -2.44
CA LEU A 26 -32.56 -25.52 -0.99
C LEU A 26 -31.77 -26.63 -0.27
N LEU A 27 -31.50 -27.76 -0.95
CA LEU A 27 -30.76 -28.92 -0.42
C LEU A 27 -29.30 -28.95 -0.85
N ALA A 28 -28.93 -28.23 -1.93
CA ALA A 28 -27.53 -28.01 -2.25
C ALA A 28 -26.89 -27.20 -1.11
N SER A 29 -25.79 -27.70 -0.55
CA SER A 29 -25.05 -26.89 0.42
C SER A 29 -24.63 -25.58 -0.26
N PRO A 30 -24.56 -24.43 0.44
CA PRO A 30 -24.16 -23.18 -0.19
C PRO A 30 -22.78 -23.23 -0.88
N ALA A 31 -21.94 -24.21 -0.48
CA ALA A 31 -20.68 -24.54 -1.16
C ALA A 31 -20.88 -25.23 -2.52
N GLU A 32 -21.87 -26.11 -2.66
CA GLU A 32 -22.24 -26.76 -3.92
C GLU A 32 -22.88 -25.77 -4.90
N THR A 33 -23.73 -24.85 -4.41
CA THR A 33 -24.29 -23.76 -5.22
C THR A 33 -23.20 -22.85 -5.77
N TYR A 34 -22.15 -22.58 -4.97
CA TYR A 34 -20.97 -21.86 -5.43
C TYR A 34 -20.19 -22.65 -6.49
N LEU A 35 -19.90 -23.93 -6.26
CA LEU A 35 -19.18 -24.77 -7.25
C LEU A 35 -19.93 -24.80 -8.60
N GLY A 36 -21.26 -24.86 -8.57
CA GLY A 36 -22.09 -24.69 -9.76
C GLY A 36 -21.88 -23.34 -10.45
N SER A 37 -21.97 -22.25 -9.70
CA SER A 37 -21.78 -20.87 -10.20
C SER A 37 -20.38 -20.64 -10.77
N VAL A 38 -19.36 -21.23 -10.12
CA VAL A 38 -17.98 -21.17 -10.56
C VAL A 38 -17.73 -21.99 -11.81
N ASN A 39 -18.36 -23.16 -11.94
CA ASN A 39 -18.30 -23.97 -13.16
C ASN A 39 -18.91 -23.23 -14.35
N GLU A 40 -20.02 -22.53 -14.14
CA GLU A 40 -20.62 -21.68 -15.18
C GLU A 40 -19.72 -20.48 -15.53
N ALA A 41 -19.15 -19.79 -14.53
CA ALA A 41 -18.21 -18.69 -14.75
C ALA A 41 -16.98 -19.09 -15.56
N ALA A 42 -16.53 -20.34 -15.43
CA ALA A 42 -15.40 -20.83 -16.21
C ALA A 42 -15.76 -21.32 -17.60
N LYS A 43 -16.97 -21.85 -17.80
CA LYS A 43 -17.49 -22.09 -19.16
C LYS A 43 -17.58 -20.78 -19.94
N SER A 44 -17.99 -19.69 -19.28
CA SER A 44 -18.02 -18.35 -19.86
C SER A 44 -16.65 -17.64 -19.87
N GLN A 45 -15.63 -18.21 -19.21
CA GLN A 45 -14.33 -17.58 -18.92
C GLN A 45 -14.46 -16.16 -18.34
N SER A 46 -15.56 -15.87 -17.65
CA SER A 46 -15.89 -14.55 -17.13
C SER A 46 -15.31 -14.36 -15.74
N ILE A 47 -14.36 -13.42 -15.62
CA ILE A 47 -13.84 -12.99 -14.31
C ILE A 47 -14.95 -12.31 -13.49
N GLY A 48 -15.90 -11.62 -14.15
CA GLY A 48 -17.01 -10.94 -13.47
C GLY A 48 -17.92 -11.94 -12.75
N ASP A 49 -18.27 -13.04 -13.42
CA ASP A 49 -19.13 -14.07 -12.84
C ASP A 49 -18.41 -14.79 -11.68
N LEU A 50 -17.10 -15.03 -11.85
CA LEU A 50 -16.26 -15.59 -10.79
C LEU A 50 -16.14 -14.67 -9.57
N ASP A 51 -16.06 -13.34 -9.78
CA ASP A 51 -16.00 -12.36 -8.70
C ASP A 51 -17.29 -12.30 -7.90
N ILE A 52 -18.44 -12.28 -8.58
CA ILE A 52 -19.76 -12.30 -7.93
C ILE A 52 -19.91 -13.56 -7.07
N ALA A 53 -19.60 -14.74 -7.65
CA ALA A 53 -19.68 -15.99 -6.92
C ALA A 53 -18.75 -15.97 -5.70
N THR A 54 -17.51 -15.48 -5.87
CA THR A 54 -16.47 -15.55 -4.83
C THR A 54 -16.79 -14.64 -3.66
N ARG A 55 -17.30 -13.44 -3.92
CA ARG A 55 -17.81 -12.57 -2.86
C ARG A 55 -18.98 -13.22 -2.13
N ALA A 56 -19.94 -13.79 -2.86
CA ALA A 56 -21.08 -14.47 -2.26
C ALA A 56 -20.64 -15.63 -1.34
N LEU A 57 -19.64 -16.42 -1.73
CA LEU A 57 -19.08 -17.49 -0.89
C LEU A 57 -18.35 -16.93 0.34
N ILE A 58 -17.49 -15.94 0.17
CA ILE A 58 -16.68 -15.36 1.26
C ILE A 58 -17.59 -14.70 2.31
N GLU A 59 -18.60 -13.96 1.87
CA GLU A 59 -19.54 -13.24 2.73
C GLU A 59 -20.58 -14.17 3.40
N ASN A 60 -20.78 -15.39 2.89
CA ASN A 60 -21.74 -16.32 3.45
C ASN A 60 -21.29 -16.84 4.82
N GLN A 61 -21.98 -16.40 5.87
CA GLN A 61 -21.69 -16.77 7.26
C GLN A 61 -22.09 -18.23 7.60
N ARG A 62 -22.93 -18.87 6.77
CA ARG A 62 -23.37 -20.25 6.97
C ARG A 62 -22.35 -21.30 6.50
N VAL A 63 -21.36 -20.89 5.71
CA VAL A 63 -20.31 -21.78 5.21
C VAL A 63 -19.10 -21.66 6.13
N SER A 64 -18.60 -22.81 6.63
CA SER A 64 -17.39 -22.83 7.45
C SER A 64 -16.17 -22.38 6.64
N THR A 65 -15.15 -21.83 7.30
CA THR A 65 -13.92 -21.38 6.62
C THR A 65 -13.24 -22.53 5.88
N GLN A 66 -13.26 -23.75 6.42
CA GLN A 66 -12.75 -24.95 5.74
C GLN A 66 -13.56 -25.26 4.48
N ALA A 67 -14.89 -25.23 4.53
CA ALA A 67 -15.70 -25.45 3.35
C ALA A 67 -15.47 -24.36 2.28
N LYS A 68 -15.30 -23.10 2.67
CA LYS A 68 -14.90 -22.02 1.75
C LYS A 68 -13.55 -22.32 1.09
N PHE A 69 -12.56 -22.76 1.87
CA PHE A 69 -11.25 -23.15 1.37
C PHE A 69 -11.37 -24.29 0.37
N ASP A 70 -12.01 -25.41 0.74
CA ASP A 70 -12.13 -26.60 -0.13
C ASP A 70 -12.79 -26.26 -1.46
N THR A 71 -13.76 -25.37 -1.41
CA THR A 71 -14.50 -24.90 -2.56
C THR A 71 -13.63 -24.04 -3.49
N LEU A 72 -12.91 -23.07 -2.94
CA LEU A 72 -11.96 -22.24 -3.69
C LEU A 72 -10.76 -23.05 -4.20
N TRP A 73 -10.31 -24.04 -3.44
CA TRP A 73 -9.23 -24.93 -3.81
C TRP A 73 -9.61 -25.84 -4.97
N LYS A 74 -10.82 -26.42 -4.95
CA LYS A 74 -11.36 -27.16 -6.09
C LYS A 74 -11.47 -26.28 -7.34
N ALA A 75 -11.97 -25.06 -7.20
CA ALA A 75 -12.04 -24.09 -8.29
C ALA A 75 -10.65 -23.80 -8.88
N TYR A 76 -9.66 -23.55 -8.02
CA TYR A 76 -8.28 -23.36 -8.44
C TYR A 76 -7.74 -24.56 -9.23
N GLN A 77 -7.95 -25.78 -8.72
CA GLN A 77 -7.50 -27.02 -9.37
C GLN A 77 -8.14 -27.18 -10.76
N MET A 78 -9.42 -26.82 -10.91
CA MET A 78 -10.12 -26.85 -12.19
C MET A 78 -9.56 -25.83 -13.20
N TYR A 79 -9.17 -24.64 -12.75
CA TYR A 79 -8.72 -23.55 -13.64
C TYR A 79 -7.21 -23.37 -13.66
N ARG A 80 -6.46 -24.35 -13.18
CA ARG A 80 -5.00 -24.28 -13.08
C ARG A 80 -4.32 -23.91 -14.40
N THR A 81 -4.93 -24.28 -15.52
CA THR A 81 -4.47 -23.99 -16.89
C THR A 81 -4.95 -22.64 -17.45
N VAL A 82 -5.86 -21.94 -16.77
CA VAL A 82 -6.37 -20.61 -17.10
C VAL A 82 -5.78 -19.59 -16.12
N PRO A 83 -4.64 -18.94 -16.43
CA PRO A 83 -3.83 -18.24 -15.44
C PRO A 83 -4.57 -17.14 -14.67
N THR A 84 -5.49 -16.45 -15.33
CA THR A 84 -6.22 -15.34 -14.69
C THR A 84 -7.25 -15.83 -13.68
N LEU A 85 -7.98 -16.90 -13.99
CA LEU A 85 -8.97 -17.49 -13.07
C LEU A 85 -8.27 -18.21 -11.91
N ALA A 86 -7.19 -18.97 -12.20
CA ALA A 86 -6.37 -19.58 -11.17
C ALA A 86 -5.80 -18.54 -10.19
N ALA A 87 -5.17 -17.49 -10.71
CA ALA A 87 -4.64 -16.40 -9.89
C ALA A 87 -5.72 -15.76 -9.02
N TYR A 88 -6.91 -15.51 -9.58
CA TYR A 88 -8.04 -14.95 -8.85
C TYR A 88 -8.50 -15.87 -7.71
N THR A 89 -8.70 -17.17 -7.97
CA THR A 89 -9.11 -18.15 -6.95
C THR A 89 -8.10 -18.30 -5.81
N VAL A 90 -6.80 -18.27 -6.10
CA VAL A 90 -5.75 -18.31 -5.05
C VAL A 90 -5.73 -17.00 -4.25
N SER A 91 -5.91 -15.86 -4.91
CA SER A 91 -6.01 -14.57 -4.22
C SER A 91 -7.18 -14.58 -3.22
N ALA A 92 -8.33 -15.12 -3.63
CA ALA A 92 -9.52 -15.27 -2.80
C ALA A 92 -9.26 -16.12 -1.53
N ILE A 93 -8.45 -17.19 -1.64
CA ILE A 93 -8.04 -18.00 -0.49
C ILE A 93 -7.30 -17.17 0.56
N GLY A 94 -6.50 -16.18 0.15
CA GLY A 94 -5.77 -15.29 1.06
C GLY A 94 -6.65 -14.43 1.95
N PHE A 95 -7.94 -14.26 1.62
CA PHE A 95 -8.91 -13.54 2.45
C PHE A 95 -9.61 -14.42 3.48
N LEU A 96 -9.50 -15.74 3.36
CA LEU A 96 -10.03 -16.65 4.37
C LEU A 96 -9.16 -16.55 5.61
N LYS A 97 -9.78 -16.41 6.79
CA LYS A 97 -9.07 -16.46 8.08
C LYS A 97 -9.91 -17.25 9.10
N PRO A 98 -9.31 -18.23 9.81
CA PRO A 98 -7.99 -18.82 9.60
C PRO A 98 -7.96 -19.80 8.39
N VAL A 99 -6.79 -19.97 7.77
CA VAL A 99 -6.54 -21.07 6.80
C VAL A 99 -5.55 -22.03 7.45
N ASP A 100 -6.00 -23.26 7.70
CA ASP A 100 -5.16 -24.31 8.30
C ASP A 100 -4.55 -25.25 7.23
N GLN A 101 -4.73 -24.93 5.94
CA GLN A 101 -4.30 -25.74 4.78
C GLN A 101 -2.97 -25.28 4.18
N LEU A 102 -2.03 -24.89 5.04
CA LEU A 102 -0.72 -24.37 4.62
C LEU A 102 0.07 -25.37 3.76
N GLN A 103 0.00 -26.68 4.07
CA GLN A 103 0.74 -27.69 3.34
C GLN A 103 0.27 -27.81 1.88
N ALA A 104 -1.04 -27.79 1.62
CA ALA A 104 -1.59 -27.86 0.27
C ALA A 104 -1.09 -26.69 -0.61
N LEU A 105 -1.01 -25.48 -0.04
CA LEU A 105 -0.48 -24.31 -0.72
C LEU A 105 1.03 -24.43 -1.01
N LYS A 106 1.80 -24.95 -0.05
CA LYS A 106 3.24 -25.20 -0.21
C LYS A 106 3.51 -26.24 -1.29
N ASP A 107 2.78 -27.35 -1.27
CA ASP A 107 2.94 -28.43 -2.25
C ASP A 107 2.71 -27.88 -3.66
N GLU A 108 1.60 -27.16 -3.87
CA GLU A 108 1.28 -26.53 -5.14
C GLU A 108 2.32 -25.51 -5.61
N PHE A 109 2.90 -24.73 -4.69
CA PHE A 109 3.97 -23.78 -5.01
C PHE A 109 5.23 -24.47 -5.55
N THR A 110 5.55 -25.66 -5.04
CA THR A 110 6.74 -26.44 -5.43
C THR A 110 6.55 -27.27 -6.69
N ARG A 111 5.32 -27.42 -7.18
CA ARG A 111 5.05 -28.15 -8.41
C ARG A 111 5.70 -27.46 -9.61
N LYS A 112 6.44 -28.26 -10.39
CA LYS A 112 7.22 -27.79 -11.55
C LYS A 112 6.38 -27.10 -12.62
N ASP A 113 5.11 -27.47 -12.74
CA ASP A 113 4.18 -26.98 -13.74
C ASP A 113 3.32 -25.80 -13.26
N THR A 114 3.53 -25.29 -12.04
CA THR A 114 2.81 -24.13 -11.53
C THR A 114 3.34 -22.84 -12.17
N PRO A 115 2.52 -22.08 -12.92
CA PRO A 115 2.96 -20.83 -13.54
C PRO A 115 3.42 -19.80 -12.50
N SER A 116 4.44 -19.00 -12.83
CA SER A 116 4.99 -17.98 -11.91
C SER A 116 3.93 -17.03 -11.34
N LYS A 117 2.97 -16.59 -12.15
CA LYS A 117 1.86 -15.74 -11.68
C LYS A 117 1.05 -16.41 -10.57
N ASN A 118 0.80 -17.72 -10.67
CA ASN A 118 0.11 -18.48 -9.63
C ASN A 118 1.01 -18.65 -8.41
N ARG A 119 2.33 -18.86 -8.58
CA ARG A 119 3.31 -18.94 -7.48
C ARG A 119 3.35 -17.63 -6.68
N VAL A 120 3.29 -16.48 -7.34
CA VAL A 120 3.16 -15.16 -6.69
C VAL A 120 1.89 -15.07 -5.85
N GLN A 121 0.74 -15.51 -6.38
CA GLN A 121 -0.51 -15.51 -5.62
C GLN A 121 -0.47 -16.49 -4.44
N LEU A 122 0.15 -17.65 -4.60
CA LEU A 122 0.35 -18.62 -3.52
C LEU A 122 1.23 -18.03 -2.41
N VAL A 123 2.28 -17.30 -2.75
CA VAL A 123 3.09 -16.55 -1.76
C VAL A 123 2.23 -15.56 -0.98
N GLN A 124 1.36 -14.81 -1.65
CA GLN A 124 0.45 -13.87 -1.00
C GLN A 124 -0.59 -14.58 -0.11
N ALA A 125 -1.17 -15.68 -0.58
CA ALA A 125 -2.12 -16.48 0.19
C ALA A 125 -1.46 -17.08 1.45
N ILE A 126 -0.26 -17.66 1.32
CA ILE A 126 0.53 -18.19 2.44
C ILE A 126 0.91 -17.07 3.42
N ALA A 127 1.30 -15.90 2.92
CA ALA A 127 1.56 -14.73 3.75
C ALA A 127 0.30 -14.28 4.51
N GLY A 128 -0.89 -14.42 3.92
CA GLY A 128 -2.18 -14.13 4.58
C GLY A 128 -2.50 -15.02 5.79
N ILE A 129 -1.88 -16.21 5.86
CA ILE A 129 -1.98 -17.13 7.00
C ILE A 129 -1.22 -16.60 8.22
N TYR A 130 -0.19 -15.78 7.99
CA TYR A 130 0.59 -15.18 9.06
C TYR A 130 -0.33 -14.46 10.05
N ARG A 131 -0.23 -14.87 11.33
CA ARG A 131 -0.99 -14.28 12.42
C ARG A 131 -0.11 -13.24 13.09
N ALA A 132 -0.42 -11.97 12.85
CA ALA A 132 0.28 -10.85 13.47
C ALA A 132 0.16 -10.92 15.00
N PRO A 133 1.22 -10.56 15.74
CA PRO A 133 1.19 -10.56 17.20
C PRO A 133 0.07 -9.67 17.73
N SER A 134 -0.64 -10.15 18.75
CA SER A 134 -1.78 -9.46 19.36
C SER A 134 -1.38 -8.24 20.21
N ALA A 135 -0.10 -8.06 20.52
CA ALA A 135 0.41 -6.92 21.29
C ALA A 135 1.84 -6.54 20.87
N GLY A 136 2.00 -5.37 20.26
CA GLY A 136 3.30 -4.75 19.98
C GLY A 136 4.02 -5.22 18.69
N PRO A 137 5.09 -4.51 18.29
CA PRO A 137 5.78 -4.74 17.01
C PRO A 137 6.77 -5.92 17.03
N ALA A 138 7.07 -6.50 18.20
CA ALA A 138 8.01 -7.60 18.33
C ALA A 138 7.26 -8.93 18.39
N LEU A 139 7.65 -9.88 17.53
CA LEU A 139 7.19 -11.26 17.60
C LEU A 139 7.67 -11.90 18.91
N THR A 140 6.73 -12.37 19.75
CA THR A 140 7.07 -13.24 20.89
C THR A 140 7.60 -14.58 20.38
N ASP A 141 8.34 -15.32 21.20
CA ASP A 141 8.78 -16.68 20.84
C ASP A 141 7.59 -17.59 20.48
N ALA A 142 6.45 -17.41 21.16
CA ALA A 142 5.22 -18.12 20.86
C ALA A 142 4.66 -17.77 19.47
N ASP A 143 4.75 -16.50 19.05
CA ASP A 143 4.33 -16.07 17.71
C ASP A 143 5.32 -16.53 16.63
N GLN A 144 6.62 -16.58 16.94
CA GLN A 144 7.61 -17.17 16.04
C GLN A 144 7.36 -18.65 15.82
N ILE A 145 7.11 -19.42 16.90
CA ILE A 145 6.79 -20.85 16.79
C ILE A 145 5.53 -21.04 15.96
N ARG A 146 4.47 -20.28 16.25
CA ARG A 146 3.17 -20.37 15.55
C ARG A 146 3.26 -20.03 14.07
N ASN A 147 4.10 -19.07 13.69
CA ASN A 147 4.26 -18.61 12.30
C ASN A 147 5.50 -19.20 11.61
N SER A 148 6.25 -20.08 12.28
CA SER A 148 7.56 -20.58 11.83
C SER A 148 7.51 -21.14 10.41
N ASP A 149 6.51 -21.96 10.11
CA ASP A 149 6.30 -22.57 8.81
C ASP A 149 6.01 -21.58 7.68
N VAL A 150 5.31 -20.48 7.98
CA VAL A 150 5.03 -19.41 7.01
C VAL A 150 6.29 -18.59 6.78
N LEU A 151 7.00 -18.23 7.84
CA LEU A 151 8.23 -17.43 7.76
C LEU A 151 9.36 -18.17 7.04
N LEU A 152 9.55 -19.46 7.33
CA LEU A 152 10.50 -20.31 6.61
C LEU A 152 10.15 -20.43 5.13
N PHE A 153 8.87 -20.58 4.81
CA PHE A 153 8.42 -20.60 3.41
C PHE A 153 8.74 -19.28 2.71
N LEU A 154 8.43 -18.14 3.32
CA LEU A 154 8.71 -16.82 2.72
C LEU A 154 10.21 -16.58 2.54
N GLN A 155 11.05 -17.04 3.47
CA GLN A 155 12.50 -17.00 3.30
C GLN A 155 12.98 -17.85 2.11
N HIS A 156 12.43 -19.06 1.97
CA HIS A 156 12.76 -19.92 0.84
C HIS A 156 12.29 -19.32 -0.50
N ALA A 157 11.04 -18.85 -0.55
CA ALA A 157 10.47 -18.21 -1.74
C ALA A 157 11.16 -16.88 -2.10
N ALA A 158 11.71 -16.15 -1.12
CA ALA A 158 12.54 -14.96 -1.37
C ALA A 158 13.83 -15.29 -2.15
N ALA A 159 14.28 -16.55 -2.08
CA ALA A 159 15.43 -17.02 -2.83
C ALA A 159 15.07 -17.57 -4.24
N ASP A 160 13.79 -17.54 -4.64
CA ASP A 160 13.33 -18.13 -5.90
C ASP A 160 14.03 -17.57 -7.14
N GLN A 161 14.19 -18.38 -8.18
CA GLN A 161 14.82 -17.93 -9.43
C GLN A 161 13.95 -16.91 -10.18
N ASP A 162 12.63 -17.00 -10.04
CA ASP A 162 11.70 -16.03 -10.60
C ASP A 162 11.69 -14.74 -9.75
N SER A 163 12.02 -13.61 -10.36
CA SER A 163 12.12 -12.32 -9.68
C SER A 163 10.80 -11.83 -9.10
N ASP A 164 9.66 -12.17 -9.71
CA ASP A 164 8.35 -11.75 -9.23
C ASP A 164 7.94 -12.54 -7.99
N VAL A 165 8.26 -13.85 -7.97
CA VAL A 165 8.06 -14.72 -6.81
C VAL A 165 8.96 -14.26 -5.66
N ALA A 166 10.26 -14.07 -5.92
CA ALA A 166 11.23 -13.61 -4.94
C ALA A 166 10.81 -12.25 -4.35
N ARG A 167 10.44 -11.29 -5.21
CA ARG A 167 9.92 -9.98 -4.79
C ARG A 167 8.70 -10.12 -3.90
N ALA A 168 7.67 -10.86 -4.34
CA ALA A 168 6.45 -11.03 -3.55
C ALA A 168 6.74 -11.60 -2.16
N ALA A 169 7.66 -12.56 -2.06
CA ALA A 169 8.03 -13.20 -0.80
C ALA A 169 8.82 -12.25 0.12
N VAL A 170 9.75 -11.47 -0.44
CA VAL A 170 10.49 -10.44 0.31
C VAL A 170 9.55 -9.38 0.87
N LEU A 171 8.63 -8.86 0.06
CA LEU A 171 7.64 -7.86 0.49
C LEU A 171 6.69 -8.41 1.58
N ALA A 172 6.31 -9.68 1.47
CA ALA A 172 5.48 -10.34 2.48
C ALA A 172 6.26 -10.52 3.79
N TYR A 173 7.51 -10.99 3.71
CA TYR A 173 8.37 -11.20 4.87
C TYR A 173 8.69 -9.90 5.58
N SER A 174 9.07 -8.84 4.85
CA SER A 174 9.45 -7.54 5.39
C SER A 174 8.35 -6.89 6.24
N ARG A 175 7.10 -7.14 5.89
CA ARG A 175 5.91 -6.63 6.58
C ARG A 175 5.50 -7.51 7.76
N ALA A 176 5.71 -8.82 7.65
CA ALA A 176 5.40 -9.75 8.72
C ALA A 176 6.40 -9.61 9.88
N VAL A 177 7.70 -9.50 9.60
CA VAL A 177 8.74 -9.49 10.63
C VAL A 177 9.75 -8.38 10.37
N PRO A 178 9.43 -7.13 10.72
CA PRO A 178 10.38 -6.04 10.56
C PRO A 178 11.64 -6.26 11.39
N GLY A 179 12.80 -5.86 10.86
CA GLY A 179 14.08 -5.92 11.58
C GLY A 179 15.26 -6.46 10.74
N PRO A 180 16.37 -6.85 11.39
CA PRO A 180 17.63 -7.15 10.69
C PRO A 180 17.53 -8.26 9.64
N ARG A 181 16.74 -9.31 9.92
CA ARG A 181 16.54 -10.41 8.97
C ARG A 181 15.78 -9.96 7.71
N ALA A 182 14.74 -9.14 7.89
CA ALA A 182 14.01 -8.57 6.77
C ALA A 182 14.89 -7.62 5.96
N ALA A 183 15.66 -6.75 6.61
CA ALA A 183 16.62 -5.88 5.94
C ALA A 183 17.62 -6.69 5.11
N ALA A 184 18.23 -7.74 5.66
CA ALA A 184 19.15 -8.60 4.94
C ALA A 184 18.51 -9.24 3.68
N LEU A 185 17.27 -9.73 3.77
CA LEU A 185 16.53 -10.27 2.63
C LEU A 185 16.25 -9.20 1.55
N ILE A 186 15.86 -7.99 1.96
CA ILE A 186 15.64 -6.85 1.03
C ILE A 186 16.95 -6.53 0.29
N HIS A 187 18.07 -6.44 1.00
CA HIS A 187 19.37 -6.17 0.40
C HIS A 187 19.81 -7.29 -0.57
N GLN A 188 19.66 -8.56 -0.18
CA GLN A 188 19.99 -9.69 -1.03
C GLN A 188 19.12 -9.72 -2.30
N ALA A 189 17.81 -9.46 -2.17
CA ALA A 189 16.89 -9.44 -3.30
C ALA A 189 17.21 -8.27 -4.26
N ASN A 190 17.59 -7.11 -3.74
CA ASN A 190 18.04 -5.98 -4.55
C ASN A 190 19.36 -6.29 -5.29
N GLN A 191 20.34 -6.88 -4.62
CA GLN A 191 21.61 -7.30 -5.24
C GLN A 191 21.42 -8.29 -6.39
N ARG A 192 20.38 -9.14 -6.29
CA ARG A 192 19.99 -10.08 -7.34
C ARG A 192 19.14 -9.48 -8.46
N GLY A 193 18.76 -8.21 -8.37
CA GLY A 193 17.86 -7.56 -9.32
C GLY A 193 16.39 -7.98 -9.21
N ALA A 194 15.98 -8.64 -8.11
CA ALA A 194 14.59 -9.01 -7.88
C ALA A 194 13.73 -7.83 -7.40
N LEU A 195 14.35 -6.80 -6.80
CA LEU A 195 13.69 -5.57 -6.40
C LEU A 195 14.06 -4.41 -7.34
N GLY A 196 13.05 -3.65 -7.77
CA GLY A 196 13.28 -2.33 -8.36
C GLY A 196 13.60 -1.28 -7.28
N ALA A 197 14.19 -0.16 -7.70
CA ALA A 197 14.66 0.91 -6.79
C ALA A 197 13.58 1.40 -5.81
N GLU A 198 12.34 1.63 -6.29
CA GLU A 198 11.23 2.05 -5.44
C GLU A 198 10.90 1.03 -4.34
N HIS A 199 10.83 -0.27 -4.70
CA HIS A 199 10.52 -1.33 -3.75
C HIS A 199 11.64 -1.46 -2.71
N PHE A 200 12.90 -1.40 -3.14
CA PHE A 200 14.03 -1.42 -2.23
C PHE A 200 13.96 -0.23 -1.26
N MET A 201 13.84 1.01 -1.76
CA MET A 201 13.78 2.20 -0.92
C MET A 201 12.63 2.15 0.08
N ARG A 202 11.41 1.84 -0.38
CA ARG A 202 10.23 1.78 0.49
C ARG A 202 10.40 0.75 1.59
N GLU A 203 10.77 -0.48 1.23
CA GLU A 203 10.86 -1.56 2.21
C GLU A 203 12.03 -1.35 3.17
N SER A 204 13.18 -0.84 2.70
CA SER A 204 14.30 -0.47 3.57
C SER A 204 13.93 0.62 4.57
N ILE A 205 13.19 1.66 4.15
CA ILE A 205 12.70 2.71 5.05
C ILE A 205 11.81 2.11 6.15
N ILE A 206 10.89 1.20 5.80
CA ILE A 206 10.02 0.52 6.78
C ILE A 206 10.83 -0.22 7.85
N GLN A 207 11.99 -0.76 7.51
CA GLN A 207 12.80 -1.53 8.47
C GLN A 207 13.52 -0.66 9.50
N ILE A 208 13.87 0.59 9.16
CA ILE A 208 14.75 1.45 9.98
C ILE A 208 14.39 1.45 11.47
N PRO A 209 13.12 1.64 11.90
CA PRO A 209 12.78 1.71 13.32
C PRO A 209 13.03 0.41 14.10
N ALA A 210 13.08 -0.73 13.41
CA ALA A 210 13.30 -2.05 14.00
C ALA A 210 14.78 -2.50 13.94
N LEU A 211 15.67 -1.67 13.40
CA LEU A 211 17.10 -1.97 13.25
C LEU A 211 17.92 -1.43 14.43
N PRO A 212 19.00 -2.13 14.82
CA PRO A 212 20.08 -1.56 15.63
C PRO A 212 20.68 -0.32 14.97
N ALA A 213 21.20 0.63 15.76
CA ALA A 213 21.72 1.90 15.24
C ALA A 213 22.77 1.76 14.12
N ALA A 214 23.69 0.79 14.23
CA ALA A 214 24.68 0.55 13.19
C ALA A 214 24.06 0.10 11.85
N ASP A 215 23.00 -0.72 11.91
CA ASP A 215 22.29 -1.22 10.73
C ASP A 215 21.37 -0.15 10.14
N GLN A 216 20.84 0.77 10.97
CA GLN A 216 20.10 1.95 10.50
C GLN A 216 20.96 2.81 9.59
N ASP A 217 22.18 3.14 10.05
CA ASP A 217 23.12 3.98 9.29
C ASP A 217 23.46 3.35 7.94
N ALA A 218 23.76 2.04 7.91
CA ALA A 218 24.06 1.31 6.67
C ALA A 218 22.87 1.24 5.71
N THR A 219 21.66 1.06 6.25
CA THR A 219 20.41 1.05 5.46
C THR A 219 20.15 2.42 4.85
N ILE A 220 20.35 3.49 5.63
CA ILE A 220 20.20 4.88 5.18
C ILE A 220 21.22 5.20 4.09
N ASP A 221 22.49 4.82 4.26
CA ASP A 221 23.51 5.02 3.23
C ASP A 221 23.13 4.32 1.92
N SER A 222 22.57 3.11 2.00
CA SER A 222 22.17 2.35 0.82
C SER A 222 21.01 2.99 0.05
N ILE A 223 19.98 3.49 0.74
CA ILE A 223 18.86 4.19 0.06
C ILE A 223 19.30 5.56 -0.47
N LEU A 224 20.21 6.24 0.22
CA LEU A 224 20.76 7.52 -0.21
C LEU A 224 21.67 7.38 -1.43
N VAL A 225 22.44 6.31 -1.55
CA VAL A 225 23.22 6.03 -2.78
C VAL A 225 22.28 5.88 -3.98
N LEU A 226 21.17 5.15 -3.84
CA LEU A 226 20.20 4.97 -4.93
C LEU A 226 19.43 6.26 -5.25
N GLY A 227 18.94 6.96 -4.23
CA GLY A 227 18.23 8.23 -4.41
C GLY A 227 19.16 9.37 -4.84
N GLY A 228 20.47 9.26 -4.57
CA GLY A 228 21.48 10.27 -4.84
C GLY A 228 22.24 10.09 -6.15
N LEU A 229 21.92 9.06 -6.95
CA LEU A 229 22.60 8.79 -8.23
C LEU A 229 22.55 9.99 -9.19
N ARG A 230 21.44 10.75 -9.16
CA ARG A 230 21.26 11.99 -9.91
C ARG A 230 20.44 12.96 -9.07
N ALA A 231 20.97 14.16 -8.82
CA ALA A 231 20.20 15.23 -8.18
C ALA A 231 18.93 15.49 -9.01
N ASN A 232 17.77 15.48 -8.35
CA ASN A 232 16.44 15.59 -8.94
C ASN A 232 16.11 14.51 -10.00
N GLY A 233 16.78 13.35 -9.96
CA GLY A 233 16.41 12.19 -10.76
C GLY A 233 15.10 11.52 -10.28
N PRO A 234 14.49 10.63 -11.09
CA PRO A 234 13.28 9.90 -10.71
C PRO A 234 13.36 9.18 -9.36
N GLU A 235 14.52 8.57 -9.06
CA GLU A 235 14.79 7.90 -7.79
C GLU A 235 14.91 8.89 -6.64
N ALA A 236 15.52 10.05 -6.85
CA ALA A 236 15.62 11.12 -5.86
C ALA A 236 14.23 11.67 -5.49
N VAL A 237 13.39 11.92 -6.50
CA VAL A 237 12.00 12.37 -6.31
C VAL A 237 11.19 11.32 -5.57
N THR A 238 11.35 10.05 -5.95
CA THR A 238 10.70 8.93 -5.26
C THR A 238 11.13 8.83 -3.80
N LEU A 239 12.43 8.91 -3.52
CA LEU A 239 12.96 8.86 -2.17
C LEU A 239 12.46 10.03 -1.32
N THR A 240 12.50 11.25 -1.85
CA THR A 240 11.99 12.46 -1.16
C THR A 240 10.52 12.30 -0.79
N ARG A 241 9.68 11.75 -1.69
CA ARG A 241 8.26 11.49 -1.40
C ARG A 241 8.07 10.41 -0.33
N LEU A 242 8.82 9.31 -0.41
CA LEU A 242 8.77 8.25 0.60
C LEU A 242 9.19 8.80 1.96
N LEU A 243 10.34 9.47 2.06
CA LEU A 243 10.80 10.10 3.29
C LEU A 243 9.79 11.12 3.83
N GLY A 244 9.19 11.92 2.94
CA GLY A 244 8.11 12.86 3.27
C GLY A 244 6.88 12.21 3.90
N ALA A 245 6.59 10.94 3.58
CA ALA A 245 5.50 10.19 4.20
C ALA A 245 5.89 9.57 5.55
N TYR A 246 7.08 8.95 5.64
CA TYR A 246 7.51 8.23 6.85
C TYR A 246 8.01 9.16 7.96
N LEU A 247 8.70 10.24 7.63
CA LEU A 247 9.23 11.20 8.62
C LEU A 247 8.16 12.04 9.31
N LYS A 248 6.89 11.99 8.85
CA LYS A 248 5.77 12.60 9.58
C LYS A 248 5.47 11.90 10.91
N SER A 249 5.87 10.64 11.05
CA SER A 249 5.70 9.88 12.28
C SER A 249 6.79 10.27 13.28
N GLU A 250 6.38 10.85 14.41
CA GLU A 250 7.29 11.16 15.54
C GLU A 250 8.06 9.91 15.98
N LYS A 251 7.35 8.80 16.17
CA LYS A 251 7.94 7.49 16.50
C LYS A 251 9.02 7.05 15.51
N PHE A 252 8.83 7.30 14.22
CA PHE A 252 9.84 7.00 13.21
C PHE A 252 11.06 7.90 13.40
N THR A 253 10.88 9.21 13.51
CA THR A 253 12.00 10.16 13.67
C THR A 253 12.79 9.99 14.97
N GLU A 254 12.12 9.64 16.07
CA GLU A 254 12.75 9.35 17.35
C GLU A 254 13.62 8.08 17.29
N SER A 255 13.23 7.11 16.47
CA SER A 255 13.96 5.84 16.32
C SER A 255 15.30 5.99 15.58
N ILE A 256 15.53 7.12 14.91
CA ILE A 256 16.73 7.36 14.09
C ILE A 256 17.78 8.11 14.91
N GLY A 257 19.02 7.63 14.86
CA GLY A 257 20.17 8.30 15.48
C GLY A 257 20.49 9.68 14.88
N ALA A 258 21.15 10.55 15.65
CA ALA A 258 21.45 11.93 15.23
C ALA A 258 22.27 12.02 13.93
N GLY A 259 23.27 11.16 13.75
CA GLY A 259 24.08 11.12 12.52
C GLY A 259 23.26 10.78 11.28
N SER A 260 22.39 9.78 11.39
CA SER A 260 21.45 9.42 10.33
C SER A 260 20.44 10.52 10.00
N ARG A 261 19.92 11.24 11.01
CA ARG A 261 19.06 12.41 10.77
C ARG A 261 19.77 13.49 9.97
N GLN A 262 21.04 13.75 10.29
CA GLN A 262 21.86 14.72 9.56
C GLN A 262 22.06 14.33 8.09
N LYS A 263 22.33 13.04 7.81
CA LYS A 263 22.45 12.53 6.43
C LYS A 263 21.15 12.71 5.64
N LEU A 264 20.01 12.37 6.24
CA LEU A 264 18.69 12.52 5.61
C LEU A 264 18.33 14.00 5.38
N ASP A 265 18.62 14.89 6.34
CA ASP A 265 18.36 16.33 6.17
C ASP A 265 19.23 16.93 5.06
N ALA A 266 20.51 16.56 5.01
CA ALA A 266 21.41 16.98 3.94
C ALA A 266 20.94 16.51 2.56
N PHE A 267 20.45 15.27 2.45
CA PHE A 267 19.83 14.76 1.23
C PHE A 267 18.59 15.58 0.85
N LEU A 268 17.64 15.74 1.77
CA LEU A 268 16.41 16.49 1.50
C LEU A 268 16.72 17.94 1.11
N LEU A 269 17.67 18.59 1.77
CA LEU A 269 18.10 19.94 1.41
C LEU A 269 18.63 20.03 -0.03
N ALA A 270 19.34 19.01 -0.50
CA ALA A 270 19.82 18.93 -1.89
C ALA A 270 18.68 18.66 -2.90
N GLN A 271 17.56 18.08 -2.45
CA GLN A 271 16.37 17.75 -3.26
C GLN A 271 15.18 18.69 -3.03
N GLU A 272 15.43 19.94 -2.63
CA GLU A 272 14.39 20.95 -2.41
C GLU A 272 13.45 21.04 -3.63
N PRO A 273 12.14 20.73 -3.47
CA PRO A 273 11.18 20.90 -4.55
C PRO A 273 11.13 22.40 -4.91
N GLY A 274 11.50 22.79 -6.13
CA GLY A 274 11.55 24.22 -6.49
C GLY A 274 12.69 24.64 -7.38
N ARG A 275 13.81 23.93 -7.33
CA ARG A 275 15.05 24.37 -8.00
C ARG A 275 15.12 24.02 -9.50
N THR A 276 14.14 23.32 -10.04
CA THR A 276 14.09 22.93 -11.46
C THR A 276 13.12 23.81 -12.26
N PRO A 277 13.55 24.42 -13.37
CA PRO A 277 12.65 25.17 -14.26
C PRO A 277 11.64 24.19 -14.89
N GLY A 278 10.35 24.36 -14.57
CA GLY A 278 9.28 23.45 -15.05
C GLY A 278 8.06 23.29 -14.13
N TRP A 279 7.91 24.10 -13.07
CA TRP A 279 6.81 24.08 -12.09
C TRP A 279 5.40 24.31 -12.67
N ALA A 280 5.28 24.61 -13.95
CA ALA A 280 4.05 25.11 -14.58
C ALA A 280 3.04 24.02 -15.04
N SER A 281 3.30 22.72 -14.88
CA SER A 281 2.41 21.69 -15.44
C SER A 281 2.03 20.58 -14.46
N GLY A 282 1.17 20.89 -13.50
CA GLY A 282 0.45 19.89 -12.69
C GLY A 282 0.19 20.33 -11.25
N GLY A 283 -0.96 19.98 -10.66
CA GLY A 283 -1.35 20.37 -9.30
C GLY A 283 -0.63 19.65 -8.14
N PHE A 284 0.38 18.82 -8.43
CA PHE A 284 1.12 18.00 -7.46
C PHE A 284 2.35 18.62 -6.74
N PRO A 285 3.01 19.71 -7.20
CA PRO A 285 4.24 20.24 -6.59
C PRO A 285 4.09 20.77 -5.16
N TYR A 286 2.92 21.29 -4.78
CA TYR A 286 2.72 21.93 -3.48
C TYR A 286 2.64 20.94 -2.32
N VAL A 287 2.00 19.80 -2.55
CA VAL A 287 1.93 18.71 -1.56
C VAL A 287 3.34 18.16 -1.32
N ASP A 288 4.13 18.02 -2.37
CA ASP A 288 5.52 17.58 -2.28
C ASP A 288 6.39 18.59 -1.50
N TYR A 289 6.24 19.90 -1.72
CA TYR A 289 6.98 20.93 -0.97
C TYR A 289 6.61 20.93 0.52
N ASN A 290 5.33 20.84 0.86
CA ASN A 290 4.88 20.79 2.26
C ASN A 290 5.38 19.53 2.98
N ASN A 291 5.26 18.37 2.32
CA ASN A 291 5.76 17.11 2.87
C ASN A 291 7.28 17.15 3.08
N TRP A 292 8.02 17.76 2.15
CA TRP A 292 9.45 18.00 2.27
C TRP A 292 9.78 18.89 3.48
N LEU A 293 9.07 20.01 3.63
CA LEU A 293 9.31 20.96 4.72
C LEU A 293 8.98 20.35 6.09
N GLU A 294 7.86 19.63 6.20
CA GLU A 294 7.49 18.88 7.40
C GLU A 294 8.57 17.85 7.74
N ALA A 295 9.01 17.04 6.78
CA ALA A 295 10.04 16.03 7.00
C ALA A 295 11.34 16.63 7.52
N ARG A 296 11.78 17.78 6.99
CA ARG A 296 12.96 18.50 7.48
C ARG A 296 12.77 19.02 8.90
N GLY A 297 11.61 19.60 9.20
CA GLY A 297 11.27 20.02 10.57
C GLY A 297 11.36 18.85 11.55
N ARG A 298 10.84 17.68 11.16
CA ARG A 298 10.88 16.46 11.98
C ARG A 298 12.29 15.93 12.21
N LEU A 299 13.14 15.93 11.18
CA LEU A 299 14.56 15.58 11.33
C LEU A 299 15.30 16.55 12.26
N ALA A 300 14.90 17.83 12.27
CA ALA A 300 15.40 18.85 13.19
C ALA A 300 14.80 18.76 14.61
N GLY A 301 13.92 17.78 14.89
CA GLY A 301 13.30 17.60 16.21
C GLY A 301 12.18 18.59 16.52
N VAL A 302 11.57 19.20 15.50
CA VAL A 302 10.45 20.12 15.66
C VAL A 302 9.16 19.35 15.96
N SER A 303 8.51 19.70 17.08
CA SER A 303 7.21 19.17 17.47
C SER A 303 6.06 19.71 16.62
N ASP A 304 4.89 19.08 16.66
CA ASP A 304 3.69 19.52 15.92
C ASP A 304 3.31 20.96 16.26
N SER A 305 3.43 21.34 17.54
CA SER A 305 3.10 22.68 18.03
C SER A 305 4.08 23.76 17.55
N ALA A 306 5.35 23.39 17.33
CA ALA A 306 6.40 24.28 16.85
C ALA A 306 6.55 24.26 15.32
N MET A 307 5.93 23.30 14.61
CA MET A 307 6.00 23.16 13.16
C MET A 307 5.56 24.44 12.41
N PRO A 308 4.46 25.15 12.80
CA PRO A 308 4.10 26.41 12.17
C PRO A 308 5.20 27.47 12.26
N ASP A 309 5.89 27.59 13.40
CA ASP A 309 6.96 28.57 13.60
C ASP A 309 8.19 28.21 12.76
N PHE A 310 8.54 26.92 12.68
CA PHE A 310 9.59 26.43 11.80
C PHE A 310 9.30 26.74 10.33
N MET A 311 8.09 26.41 9.85
CA MET A 311 7.69 26.68 8.46
C MET A 311 7.68 28.17 8.16
N LEU A 312 7.18 29.01 9.07
CA LEU A 312 7.23 30.46 8.94
C LEU A 312 8.67 30.96 8.81
N GLY A 313 9.60 30.45 9.63
CA GLY A 313 11.02 30.77 9.55
C GLY A 313 11.63 30.42 8.18
N GLN A 314 11.29 29.25 7.64
CA GLN A 314 11.74 28.81 6.31
C GLN A 314 11.16 29.68 5.19
N LEU A 315 9.87 30.06 5.29
CA LEU A 315 9.25 30.98 4.34
C LEU A 315 9.86 32.38 4.37
N LEU A 316 10.27 32.87 5.53
CA LEU A 316 10.88 34.20 5.66
C LEU A 316 12.35 34.24 5.21
N GLY A 317 13.01 33.07 5.13
CA GLY A 317 14.35 32.92 4.56
C GLY A 317 14.47 33.48 3.14
N SER A 318 15.68 33.81 2.71
CA SER A 318 15.96 34.50 1.43
C SER A 318 15.72 33.64 0.18
N SER A 319 15.56 32.32 0.33
CA SER A 319 15.40 31.37 -0.78
C SER A 319 13.95 31.06 -1.18
N SER A 320 12.96 31.40 -0.34
CA SER A 320 11.56 31.05 -0.58
C SER A 320 10.86 32.03 -1.53
N GLY A 321 10.44 31.56 -2.71
CA GLY A 321 9.62 32.30 -3.68
C GLY A 321 8.13 32.32 -3.32
N GLY A 322 7.31 33.05 -4.10
CA GLY A 322 5.87 33.14 -3.83
C GLY A 322 5.11 31.84 -4.06
N GLU A 323 5.61 30.96 -4.93
CA GLU A 323 5.10 29.59 -5.11
C GLU A 323 5.19 28.75 -3.83
N GLN A 324 6.33 28.81 -3.12
CA GLN A 324 6.53 28.14 -1.83
C GLN A 324 5.62 28.74 -0.76
N VAL A 325 5.45 30.07 -0.75
CA VAL A 325 4.50 30.74 0.14
C VAL A 325 3.08 30.25 -0.10
N ALA A 326 2.64 30.17 -1.36
CA ALA A 326 1.32 29.67 -1.70
C ALA A 326 1.13 28.21 -1.27
N ALA A 327 2.15 27.36 -1.48
CA ALA A 327 2.16 25.96 -1.08
C ALA A 327 1.87 25.78 0.41
N VAL A 328 2.63 26.49 1.26
CA VAL A 328 2.56 26.37 2.72
C VAL A 328 1.27 27.00 3.26
N MET A 329 0.83 28.12 2.71
CA MET A 329 -0.42 28.76 3.15
C MET A 329 -1.66 27.92 2.79
N ALA A 330 -1.60 27.12 1.73
CA ALA A 330 -2.66 26.19 1.39
C ALA A 330 -2.62 24.87 2.20
N ALA A 331 -1.55 24.63 2.95
CA ALA A 331 -1.37 23.43 3.78
C ALA A 331 -2.22 23.48 5.06
N GLN A 332 -2.22 22.36 5.80
CA GLN A 332 -2.91 22.24 7.10
C GLN A 332 -2.49 23.32 8.11
N PHE A 333 -1.22 23.73 8.11
CA PHE A 333 -0.69 24.73 9.04
C PHE A 333 -0.87 26.17 8.57
N GLY A 334 -1.31 26.40 7.34
CA GLY A 334 -1.45 27.74 6.75
C GLY A 334 -2.20 28.75 7.62
N PRO A 335 -3.38 28.41 8.19
CA PRO A 335 -4.13 29.35 9.04
C PRO A 335 -3.34 29.74 10.30
N THR A 336 -2.70 28.75 10.93
CA THR A 336 -1.89 28.96 12.14
C THR A 336 -0.66 29.81 11.82
N ILE A 337 0.02 29.56 10.70
CA ILE A 337 1.16 30.35 10.24
C ILE A 337 0.76 31.80 9.97
N ALA A 338 -0.35 32.03 9.26
CA ALA A 338 -0.85 33.37 8.97
C ALA A 338 -1.20 34.15 10.25
N SER A 339 -1.77 33.48 11.26
CA SER A 339 -2.09 34.10 12.55
C SER A 339 -0.86 34.44 13.41
N LYS A 340 0.23 33.68 13.27
CA LYS A 340 1.50 33.89 13.98
C LYS A 340 2.41 34.93 13.33
N ALA A 341 2.29 35.13 12.02
CA ALA A 341 3.09 36.08 11.28
C ALA A 341 2.77 37.53 11.70
N THR A 342 3.82 38.29 12.03
CA THR A 342 3.69 39.73 12.32
C THR A 342 3.30 40.52 11.07
N GLU A 343 2.78 41.74 11.22
CA GLU A 343 2.40 42.57 10.08
C GLU A 343 3.55 42.80 9.06
N PRO A 344 4.80 43.11 9.47
CA PRO A 344 5.92 43.20 8.54
C PRO A 344 6.20 41.88 7.79
N GLN A 345 6.10 40.74 8.48
CA GLN A 345 6.31 39.41 7.89
C GLN A 345 5.20 39.09 6.88
N ARG A 346 3.94 39.36 7.21
CA ARG A 346 2.81 39.19 6.26
C ARG A 346 2.99 40.04 5.01
N LYS A 347 3.41 41.30 5.15
CA LYS A 347 3.74 42.18 4.01
C LYS A 347 4.86 41.60 3.15
N GLN A 348 5.93 41.08 3.76
CA GLN A 348 7.02 40.42 3.03
C GLN A 348 6.54 39.19 2.25
N LEU A 349 5.70 38.34 2.86
CA LEU A 349 5.16 37.14 2.21
C LEU A 349 4.18 37.51 1.07
N LEU A 350 3.32 38.51 1.28
CA LEU A 350 2.44 39.05 0.24
C LEU A 350 3.22 39.65 -0.93
N GLN A 351 4.32 40.37 -0.67
CA GLN A 351 5.18 40.90 -1.74
C GLN A 351 5.76 39.77 -2.60
N ARG A 352 6.19 38.67 -1.98
CA ARG A 352 6.70 37.50 -2.70
C ARG A 352 5.63 36.82 -3.54
N LEU A 353 4.41 36.68 -3.02
CA LEU A 353 3.26 36.20 -3.78
C LEU A 353 2.98 37.10 -4.99
N SER A 354 2.94 38.42 -4.79
CA SER A 354 2.69 39.39 -5.87
C SER A 354 3.72 39.29 -7.00
N ASN A 355 5.00 39.04 -6.67
CA ASN A 355 6.05 38.89 -7.67
C ASN A 355 5.90 37.60 -8.50
N THR A 356 5.23 36.58 -7.98
CA THR A 356 4.96 35.32 -8.67
C THR A 356 3.67 35.37 -9.49
N GLY A 357 2.65 36.10 -9.03
CA GLY A 357 1.40 36.31 -9.78
C GLY A 357 1.55 37.09 -11.09
N GLN A 358 2.69 37.75 -11.33
CA GLN A 358 3.02 38.36 -12.63
C GLN A 358 3.46 37.35 -13.70
N VAL A 359 3.74 36.10 -13.30
CA VAL A 359 4.20 35.02 -14.17
C VAL A 359 3.13 33.92 -14.23
N SER A 360 2.17 34.07 -15.15
CA SER A 360 1.33 32.98 -15.68
C SER A 360 0.50 32.12 -14.70
N LEU A 361 -0.55 32.70 -14.10
CA LEU A 361 -1.66 31.89 -13.55
C LEU A 361 -2.96 32.22 -14.29
N LEU A 362 -3.30 31.40 -15.30
CA LEU A 362 -4.61 31.49 -15.94
C LEU A 362 -5.71 31.15 -14.91
N PRO A 363 -6.83 31.90 -14.89
CA PRO A 363 -7.98 31.57 -14.04
C PRO A 363 -8.47 30.13 -14.31
N GLY A 364 -8.79 29.37 -13.27
CA GLY A 364 -9.30 28.00 -13.36
C GLY A 364 -8.25 26.88 -13.29
N VAL A 365 -6.96 27.22 -13.16
CA VAL A 365 -5.91 26.26 -12.81
C VAL A 365 -5.80 26.18 -11.29
N GLY A 366 -5.70 24.98 -10.70
CA GLY A 366 -5.64 24.79 -9.24
C GLY A 366 -4.55 25.61 -8.52
N GLN A 367 -3.51 26.03 -9.24
CA GLN A 367 -2.46 26.94 -8.75
C GLN A 367 -2.98 28.37 -8.47
N HIS A 368 -3.92 28.88 -9.29
CA HIS A 368 -4.56 30.19 -9.10
C HIS A 368 -5.40 30.23 -7.81
N ASP A 369 -6.18 29.18 -7.54
CA ASP A 369 -7.04 29.12 -6.35
C ASP A 369 -6.22 29.02 -5.05
N LEU A 370 -5.11 28.27 -5.07
CA LEU A 370 -4.19 28.18 -3.94
C LEU A 370 -3.49 29.52 -3.69
N HIS A 371 -3.10 30.22 -4.76
CA HIS A 371 -2.53 31.57 -4.68
C HIS A 371 -3.53 32.58 -4.08
N ALA A 372 -4.76 32.61 -4.60
CA ALA A 372 -5.81 33.50 -4.11
C ALA A 372 -6.13 33.22 -2.63
N ARG A 373 -6.19 31.95 -2.23
CA ARG A 373 -6.40 31.55 -0.83
C ARG A 373 -5.25 32.00 0.06
N ALA A 374 -4.00 31.86 -0.38
CA ALA A 374 -2.83 32.33 0.36
C ALA A 374 -2.86 33.86 0.56
N VAL A 375 -3.20 34.63 -0.48
CA VAL A 375 -3.36 36.08 -0.39
C VAL A 375 -4.47 36.45 0.61
N GLN A 376 -5.63 35.81 0.52
CA GLN A 376 -6.75 36.06 1.45
C GLN A 376 -6.37 35.76 2.90
N MET A 377 -5.57 34.72 3.15
CA MET A 377 -5.16 34.34 4.50
C MET A 377 -4.15 35.32 5.10
N LEU A 378 -3.20 35.83 4.29
CA LEU A 378 -2.19 36.77 4.76
C LEU A 378 -2.69 38.23 4.84
N ALA A 379 -3.77 38.56 4.14
CA ALA A 379 -4.38 39.89 4.18
C ALA A 379 -5.34 40.12 5.37
N ARG A 380 -5.73 39.05 6.07
CA ARG A 380 -6.43 39.10 7.36
C ARG A 380 -5.41 39.20 8.49
#